data_AF-A0A7C2M981-F1
#
_entry.id   AF-A0A7C2M981-F1
#
_cell.length_a   1.000
_cell.length_b   1.000
_cell.length_c   1.000
_cell.angle_alpha   90.00
_cell.angle_beta   90.00
_cell.angle_gamma   90.00
#
_symmetry.space_group_name_H-M   'P 1'
#
loop_
_entity.id
_entity.type
_entity.pdbx_description
1 polymer ?
#
loop_
_entity_poly.entity_id
_entity_poly.type
_entity_poly.pdbx_seq_one_letter_code
_entity_poly.pdbx_strand_id
1 'polypeptide(L)' 'MKKYLSTADLVVIIVTFVLFTLALFTKGFTHDLLLEAGVLLVSIKLILMNYRNTRLNTKIMEKLDEIKQILGEQKK' A
#
# COMPACT_ATOMS: atom_id res chain seq x y z
N MET A 1 -6.98 2.40 -9.67
CA MET A 1 -6.07 3.02 -8.68
C MET A 1 -6.80 3.76 -7.56
N LYS A 2 -7.89 4.50 -7.81
CA LYS A 2 -8.63 5.31 -6.80
C LYS A 2 -9.22 4.59 -5.58
N LYS A 3 -9.38 3.25 -5.59
CA LYS A 3 -10.06 2.51 -4.51
C LYS A 3 -9.11 1.83 -3.51
N TYR A 4 -7.80 1.89 -3.75
CA TYR A 4 -6.79 1.14 -2.98
C TYR A 4 -5.74 2.00 -2.29
N LEU A 5 -5.73 3.31 -2.55
CA LEU A 5 -5.03 4.28 -1.73
C LEU A 5 -6.09 4.92 -0.87
N SER A 6 -6.14 4.58 0.42
CA SER A 6 -7.00 5.32 1.34
C SER A 6 -6.58 6.78 1.32
N THR A 7 -7.52 7.71 1.48
CA THR A 7 -7.20 9.14 1.60
C THR A 7 -6.14 9.38 2.67
N ALA A 8 -6.15 8.58 3.75
CA ALA A 8 -5.12 8.60 4.78
C ALA A 8 -3.73 8.20 4.26
N ASP A 9 -3.62 7.14 3.45
CA ASP A 9 -2.35 6.69 2.87
C ASP A 9 -1.76 7.77 1.96
N LEU A 10 -2.61 8.41 1.16
CA LEU A 10 -2.21 9.49 0.27
C LEU A 10 -1.73 10.73 1.05
N VAL A 11 -2.44 11.10 2.12
CA VAL A 11 -2.03 12.21 3.00
C VAL A 11 -0.68 11.93 3.65
N VAL A 12 -0.44 10.72 4.14
CA VAL A 12 0.85 10.34 4.74
C VAL A 12 1.98 10.41 3.72
N ILE A 13 1.78 9.94 2.49
CA ILE A 13 2.79 10.06 1.42
C ILE A 13 3.09 11.52 1.14
N ILE A 14 2.07 12.35 0.96
CA ILE A 14 2.25 13.76 0.59
C ILE A 14 2.98 14.51 1.70
N VAL A 15 2.57 14.34 2.97
CA VAL A 15 3.24 14.98 4.11
C VAL A 15 4.70 14.52 4.21
N THR A 16 4.95 13.22 4.08
CA THR A 16 6.32 12.67 4.13
C THR A 16 7.17 13.21 2.97
N PHE A 17 6.61 13.32 1.77
CA PHE A 17 7.30 13.86 0.60
C PHE A 17 7.63 15.35 0.73
N VAL A 18 6.70 16.15 1.27
CA VAL A 18 6.91 17.58 1.52
C VAL A 18 8.00 17.78 2.57
N LEU A 19 7.94 17.05 3.69
CA LEU A 19 8.96 17.12 4.74
C LEU A 19 10.34 16.68 4.24
N PHE A 20 10.41 15.60 3.44
CA PHE A 20 11.64 15.15 2.78
C PHE A 20 12.23 16.21 1.84
N THR A 21 11.38 16.84 1.04
CA THR A 21 11.81 17.90 0.11
C THR A 21 12.35 19.10 0.90
N LEU A 22 11.67 19.52 1.97
CA LEU A 22 12.14 20.59 2.85
C LEU A 22 13.47 20.25 3.54
N ALA A 23 13.64 19.00 4.00
CA ALA A 23 14.88 18.52 4.59
C ALA A 23 16.05 18.58 3.60
N LEU A 24 15.83 18.17 2.35
CA LEU A 24 16.81 18.26 1.25
C LEU A 24 17.33 19.69 1.05
N PHE A 25 16.42 20.67 1.02
CA PHE A 25 16.80 22.07 0.80
C PHE A 25 17.42 22.75 2.04
N THR A 26 17.10 22.27 3.25
CA THR A 26 17.58 22.89 4.50
C THR A 26 18.87 22.26 5.03
N LYS A 27 19.09 20.95 4.87
CA LYS A 27 20.26 20.23 5.39
C LYS A 27 21.26 19.78 4.32
N GLY A 28 20.91 19.82 3.04
CA GLY A 28 21.75 19.34 1.94
C GLY A 28 21.89 17.80 1.91
N PHE A 29 22.65 17.27 0.93
CA PHE A 29 22.89 15.84 0.72
C PHE A 29 23.79 15.20 1.80
N THR A 30 23.34 15.18 3.06
CA THR A 30 24.04 14.58 4.20
C THR A 30 23.43 13.21 4.58
N HIS A 31 24.04 12.49 5.54
CA HIS A 31 23.64 11.12 5.90
C HIS A 31 22.15 10.98 6.31
N ASP A 32 21.55 12.04 6.86
CA ASP A 32 20.12 12.12 7.20
C ASP A 32 19.21 11.85 5.97
N LEU A 33 19.67 12.18 4.76
CA LEU A 33 18.92 11.97 3.52
C LEU A 33 18.62 10.49 3.24
N LEU A 34 19.57 9.60 3.54
CA LEU A 34 19.37 8.16 3.37
C LEU A 34 18.33 7.63 4.37
N LEU A 35 18.32 8.20 5.57
CA LEU A 35 17.39 7.85 6.64
C LEU A 35 15.97 8.29 6.27
N GLU A 36 15.83 9.51 5.75
CA GLU A 36 14.55 10.06 5.32
C GLU A 36 14.04 9.41 4.01
N ALA A 37 14.93 9.08 3.07
CA ALA A 37 14.60 8.27 1.89
C ALA A 37 14.17 6.84 2.29
N GLY A 38 14.78 6.27 3.33
CA GLY A 38 14.38 4.99 3.90
C GLY A 38 12.93 5.02 4.41
N VAL A 39 12.53 6.08 5.11
CA VAL A 39 11.14 6.27 5.59
C VAL A 39 10.16 6.39 4.43
N LEU A 40 10.50 7.12 3.37
CA LEU A 40 9.69 7.20 2.14
C LEU A 40 9.54 5.82 1.48
N LEU A 41 10.64 5.07 1.34
CA LEU A 41 10.64 3.73 0.74
C LEU A 41 9.82 2.72 1.55
N VAL A 42 9.87 2.79 2.89
CA VAL A 42 9.02 1.97 3.77
C VAL A 42 7.54 2.29 3.53
N SER A 43 7.19 3.58 3.42
CA SER A 43 5.82 4.02 3.15
C SER A 43 5.30 3.49 1.81
N ILE A 44 6.09 3.64 0.74
CA ILE A 44 5.74 3.09 -0.59
C ILE A 44 5.60 1.57 -0.53
N LYS A 45 6.50 0.87 0.17
CA LYS A 45 6.45 -0.60 0.30
C LYS A 45 5.20 -1.08 1.04
N LEU A 46 4.80 -0.41 2.10
CA LEU A 46 3.57 -0.72 2.84
C LEU A 46 2.34 -0.55 1.96
N ILE A 47 2.31 0.50 1.16
CA ILE A 47 1.21 0.78 0.22
C ILE A 47 1.14 -0.28 -0.88
N LEU A 48 2.28 -0.64 -1.46
CA LEU A 48 2.35 -1.69 -2.48
C LEU A 48 1.94 -3.05 -1.92
N MET A 49 2.33 -3.34 -0.66
CA MET A 49 1.94 -4.55 0.05
C MET A 49 0.44 -4.60 0.30
N ASN A 50 -0.17 -3.50 0.75
CA ASN A 50 -1.61 -3.42 1.00
C ASN A 50 -2.41 -3.63 -0.31
N TYR A 51 -1.97 -3.00 -1.41
CA TYR A 51 -2.57 -3.23 -2.73
C TYR A 51 -2.51 -4.71 -3.14
N ARG A 52 -1.35 -5.34 -2.98
CA ARG A 52 -1.15 -6.75 -3.34
C ARG A 52 -2.00 -7.68 -2.47
N ASN A 53 -2.05 -7.44 -1.15
CA ASN A 53 -2.87 -8.21 -0.22
C ASN A 53 -4.35 -8.09 -0.53
N THR A 54 -4.83 -6.88 -0.85
CA THR A 54 -6.24 -6.68 -1.21
C THR A 54 -6.60 -7.46 -2.47
N ARG A 55 -5.76 -7.42 -3.51
CA ARG A 55 -5.95 -8.21 -4.74
C ARG A 55 -5.96 -9.71 -4.48
N LEU A 56 -5.08 -10.20 -3.61
CA LEU A 56 -5.04 -11.60 -3.21
C LEU A 56 -6.31 -11.99 -2.44
N ASN A 57 -6.73 -11.18 -1.48
CA ASN A 57 -7.95 -11.42 -0.71
C ASN A 57 -9.20 -11.47 -1.61
N THR A 58 -9.33 -10.56 -2.57
CA THR A 58 -10.45 -10.61 -3.53
C THR A 58 -10.46 -11.92 -4.29
N LYS A 59 -9.30 -12.37 -4.81
CA LYS A 59 -9.21 -13.66 -5.52
C LYS A 59 -9.51 -14.85 -4.62
N ILE A 60 -9.09 -14.81 -3.36
CA ILE A 60 -9.39 -15.86 -2.38
C ILE A 60 -10.90 -15.93 -2.13
N MET A 61 -11.56 -14.78 -1.98
CA MET A 61 -13.01 -14.69 -1.77
C MET A 61 -13.79 -15.18 -2.99
N GLU A 62 -13.38 -14.78 -4.20
CA GLU A 62 -13.96 -15.30 -5.46
C GLU A 62 -13.85 -16.82 -5.53
N LYS A 63 -12.67 -17.38 -5.25
CA LYS A 63 -12.48 -18.85 -5.24
C LYS A 63 -13.27 -19.55 -4.14
N LEU A 64 -13.43 -18.93 -2.99
CA LEU A 64 -14.21 -19.49 -1.90
C LEU A 64 -15.70 -19.52 -2.24
N ASP A 65 -16.21 -18.49 -2.92
CA ASP A 65 -17.58 -18.45 -3.41
C ASP A 65 -17.82 -19.45 -4.54
N GLU A 66 -16.86 -19.62 -5.46
CA GLU A 66 -16.89 -20.71 -6.47
C GLU A 66 -17.02 -22.09 -5.80
N ILE A 67 -16.19 -22.37 -4.79
CA ILE A 67 -16.22 -23.65 -4.06
C ILE A 67 -17.56 -23.85 -3.34
N LYS A 68 -18.08 -22.81 -2.68
CA LYS A 68 -19.40 -22.87 -2.02
C LYS A 68 -20.52 -23.15 -3.01
N GLN A 69 -20.47 -22.55 -4.20
CA GLN A 69 -21.48 -22.78 -5.22
C GLN A 69 -21.45 -24.23 -5.72
N ILE A 70 -20.25 -24.75 -6.03
CA ILE A 70 -20.08 -26.16 -6.46
C ILE A 70 -20.61 -27.13 -5.38
N LEU A 71 -20.28 -26.89 -4.11
CA LEU A 71 -20.76 -27.75 -3.01
C LEU A 71 -22.27 -27.61 -2.77
N GLY A 72 -22.85 -26.44 -3.00
CA GLY A 72 -24.30 -26.22 -2.94
C GLY A 72 -25.05 -26.90 -4.07
N GLU A 73 -24.48 -26.92 -5.28
CA GLU A 73 -25.03 -27.63 -6.45
C GLU A 73 -24.95 -29.16 -6.29
N GLN A 74 -23.89 -29.70 -5.66
CA GLN A 74 -23.78 -31.14 -5.38
C GLN A 74 -24.71 -31.66 -4.26
N LYS A 75 -25.37 -30.75 -3.53
CA LYS A 75 -26.30 -31.11 -2.44
C LYS A 75 -27.77 -31.16 -2.89
N LYS A 76 -28.05 -30.84 -4.15
CA LYS A 76 -29.35 -31.03 -4.83
C LYS A 76 -29.34 -32.31 -5.65
#